data_AF-A0A0E9X0C7-F1
#
_entry.id   AF-A0A0E9X0C7-F1
#
_cell.length_a   1.000
_cell.length_b   1.000
_cell.length_c   1.000
_cell.angle_alpha   90.00
_cell.angle_beta   90.00
_cell.angle_gamma   90.00
#
_symmetry.space_group_name_H-M   'P 1'
#
loop_
_entity.id
_entity.type
_entity.pdbx_description
1 polymer ?
#
loop_
_entity_poly.entity_id
_entity_poly.type
_entity_poly.pdbx_seq_one_letter_code
_entity_poly.pdbx_strand_id
1 'polypeptide(L)' 'MKKDEAEVLGFVPQKDIVYNKLLPYADKLDEESNDILGQIKGNLGRAVQLRELWPGVLFWTRKLST' A
#
# COMPACT_ATOMS: atom_id res chain seq x y z
N MET A 1 -13.25 16.16 13.54
CA MET A 1 -12.82 14.97 14.31
C MET A 1 -11.74 14.30 13.48
N LYS A 2 -10.53 14.10 14.00
CA LYS A 2 -9.55 13.24 13.30
C LYS A 2 -10.17 11.84 13.29
N LYS A 3 -10.41 11.27 12.10
CA LYS A 3 -10.77 9.85 12.00
C LYS A 3 -9.59 9.05 12.52
N ASP A 4 -9.87 7.96 13.22
CA ASP A 4 -8.82 7.07 13.69
C ASP A 4 -8.13 6.46 12.47
N GLU A 5 -6.79 6.42 12.44
CA GLU A 5 -6.00 5.89 11.30
C GLU A 5 -6.47 4.47 10.91
N ALA A 6 -6.88 3.66 11.90
CA ALA A 6 -7.44 2.34 11.69
C ALA A 6 -8.80 2.35 10.97
N GLU A 7 -9.61 3.40 11.13
CA GLU A 7 -10.89 3.55 10.43
C GLU A 7 -10.67 3.87 8.95
N VAL A 8 -9.67 4.70 8.63
CA VAL A 8 -9.32 5.07 7.26
C VAL A 8 -8.68 3.90 6.51
N LEU A 9 -7.75 3.20 7.17
CA LEU A 9 -7.03 2.08 6.56
C LEU A 9 -7.87 0.79 6.51
N GLY A 10 -8.81 0.61 7.44
CA GLY A 10 -9.60 -0.62 7.57
C GLY A 10 -8.79 -1.80 8.13
N PHE A 11 -7.55 -1.56 8.59
CA PHE A 11 -6.69 -2.52 9.26
C PHE A 11 -5.76 -1.80 10.25
N VAL A 12 -5.12 -2.57 11.14
CA VAL A 12 -4.10 -2.04 12.06
C VAL A 12 -2.72 -2.18 11.42
N PRO A 13 -1.99 -1.08 11.15
CA PRO A 13 -0.64 -1.13 10.63
C PRO A 13 0.31 -1.90 11.57
N GLN A 14 1.17 -2.75 10.99
CA GLN A 14 2.15 -3.50 11.78
C GLN A 14 3.35 -2.65 12.22
N LYS A 15 3.77 -1.70 11.36
CA LYS A 15 4.91 -0.82 11.60
C LYS A 15 4.70 0.52 10.90
N ASP A 16 4.66 1.58 11.69
CA ASP A 16 4.57 2.95 11.18
C ASP A 16 5.95 3.55 10.89
N ILE A 17 6.00 4.36 9.83
CA ILE A 17 7.11 5.28 9.57
C ILE A 17 6.73 6.61 10.22
N VAL A 18 7.21 6.82 11.45
CA VAL A 18 6.86 7.99 12.29
C VAL A 18 7.03 9.33 11.55
N TYR A 19 8.05 9.43 10.69
CA TYR A 19 8.36 10.64 9.93
C TYR A 19 7.30 11.01 8.88
N ASN A 20 6.49 10.06 8.40
CA ASN A 20 5.42 10.35 7.45
C ASN A 20 4.38 11.30 8.05
N LYS A 21 4.17 11.24 9.37
CA LYS A 21 3.25 12.14 10.11
C LYS A 21 3.77 13.58 10.20
N LEU A 22 5.05 13.82 9.89
CA LEU A 22 5.68 15.15 9.90
C LEU A 22 5.64 15.83 8.53
N LEU A 23 5.18 15.14 7.49
CA LEU A 23 5.11 15.71 6.15
C LEU A 23 3.97 16.74 6.07
N PRO A 24 4.10 17.82 5.27
CA PRO A 24 3.05 18.82 5.10
C PRO A 24 1.72 18.29 4.56
N TYR A 25 1.73 17.10 3.96
CA TYR A 25 0.58 16.42 3.34
C TYR A 25 0.29 15.07 4.00
N ALA A 26 0.67 14.90 5.27
CA ALA A 26 0.48 13.66 6.02
C ALA A 26 -0.99 13.20 6.05
N ASP A 27 -1.94 14.15 5.96
CA ASP A 27 -3.38 13.91 5.88
C ASP A 27 -3.83 13.12 4.65
N LYS A 28 -3.00 13.07 3.59
CA LYS A 28 -3.31 12.36 2.33
C LYS A 28 -2.66 10.97 2.25
N LEU A 29 -1.70 10.69 3.12
CA LEU A 29 -0.86 9.50 3.01
C LEU A 29 -1.62 8.21 3.31
N ASP A 30 -2.59 8.24 4.22
CA ASP A 30 -3.38 7.06 4.57
C ASP A 30 -4.22 6.58 3.38
N GLU A 31 -4.89 7.50 2.68
CA GLU A 31 -5.68 7.20 1.48
C GLU A 31 -4.76 6.70 0.34
N GLU A 32 -3.67 7.43 0.06
CA GLU A 32 -2.72 7.06 -0.99
C GLU A 32 -2.07 5.69 -0.75
N SER A 33 -1.63 5.42 0.47
CA SER A 33 -1.00 4.15 0.83
C SER A 33 -1.96 2.97 0.74
N ASN A 34 -3.22 3.16 1.13
CA ASN A 34 -4.24 2.12 1.05
C ASN A 34 -4.56 1.77 -0.43
N ASP A 35 -4.68 2.78 -1.29
CA ASP A 35 -4.89 2.59 -2.73
C ASP A 35 -3.73 1.84 -3.38
N ILE A 36 -2.48 2.23 -3.08
CA ILE A 36 -1.28 1.56 -3.62
C ILE A 36 -1.21 0.11 -3.12
N LEU A 37 -1.45 -0.12 -1.83
CA LEU A 37 -1.43 -1.46 -1.24
C LEU A 37 -2.52 -2.35 -1.85
N GLY A 38 -3.71 -1.80 -2.09
CA GLY A 38 -4.81 -2.49 -2.79
C GLY A 38 -4.42 -2.91 -4.21
N GLN A 39 -3.80 -2.02 -4.97
CA GLN A 39 -3.28 -2.33 -6.31
C GLN A 39 -2.20 -3.40 -6.28
N ILE A 40 -1.24 -3.32 -5.36
CA ILE A 40 -0.17 -4.31 -5.23
C ILE A 40 -0.76 -5.69 -4.92
N LYS A 41 -1.63 -5.79 -3.91
CA LYS A 41 -2.27 -7.07 -3.54
C LYS A 41 -3.05 -7.67 -4.71
N GLY A 42 -3.91 -6.88 -5.34
CA GLY A 42 -4.77 -7.34 -6.43
C GLY A 42 -3.97 -7.77 -7.67
N ASN A 43 -3.00 -6.96 -8.09
CA ASN A 43 -2.24 -7.23 -9.32
C ASN A 43 -1.16 -8.29 -9.12
N LEU A 44 -0.48 -8.33 -7.96
CA LEU A 44 0.47 -9.40 -7.67
C LEU A 44 -0.23 -10.76 -7.61
N GLY A 45 -1.38 -10.83 -6.93
CA GLY A 45 -2.20 -12.05 -6.89
C GLY A 45 -2.64 -12.51 -8.27
N ARG A 46 -3.11 -11.57 -9.13
CA ARG A 46 -3.47 -11.87 -10.52
C ARG A 46 -2.28 -12.34 -11.35
N ALA A 47 -1.12 -11.67 -11.24
CA ALA A 47 0.08 -12.03 -12.00
C ALA A 47 0.56 -13.45 -11.64
N VAL A 48 0.54 -13.80 -10.36
CA VAL A 48 0.85 -15.17 -9.90
C VAL A 48 -0.17 -16.18 -10.42
N GLN A 49 -1.47 -15.88 -10.30
CA GLN A 49 -2.55 -16.76 -10.76
C GLN A 49 -2.47 -17.04 -12.27
N LEU A 50 -2.13 -16.02 -13.07
CA LEU A 50 -1.99 -16.12 -14.54
C LEU A 50 -0.60 -16.63 -14.96
N ARG A 51 0.32 -16.86 -14.02
CA ARG A 51 1.72 -17.23 -14.27
C ARG A 51 2.49 -16.21 -15.11
N GLU A 52 2.10 -14.95 -15.05
CA GLU A 52 2.81 -13.82 -15.67
C GLU A 52 3.99 -13.40 -14.79
N LEU A 53 5.00 -14.27 -14.70
CA LEU A 53 6.18 -14.02 -13.87
C LEU A 53 6.96 -12.79 -14.32
N TRP A 54 7.03 -12.58 -15.63
CA TRP A 54 7.63 -11.40 -16.24
C TRP A 54 6.69 -10.85 -17.32
N PRO A 55 6.40 -9.53 -17.33
CA PRO A 55 6.87 -8.52 -16.38
C PRO A 55 6.06 -8.46 -15.07
N GLY A 56 4.87 -9.07 -15.00
CA GLY A 56 3.89 -8.89 -13.92
C GLY A 56 4.43 -9.07 -12.50
N VAL A 57 4.83 -10.30 -12.13
CA VAL A 57 5.31 -10.57 -10.75
C VAL A 57 6.53 -9.71 -10.42
N LEU A 58 7.50 -9.61 -11.33
CA LEU A 58 8.68 -8.75 -11.13
C LEU A 58 8.31 -7.29 -10.83
N PHE A 59 7.37 -6.74 -11.57
CA PHE A 59 6.94 -5.36 -11.42
C PHE A 59 6.27 -5.11 -10.05
N TRP A 60 5.30 -5.93 -9.67
CA TRP A 60 4.54 -5.71 -8.43
C TRP A 60 5.32 -6.08 -7.17
N THR A 61 6.23 -7.05 -7.23
CA THR A 61 7.16 -7.34 -6.12
C THR A 61 8.17 -6.20 -5.91
N ARG A 62 8.64 -5.58 -7.00
CA ARG A 62 9.50 -4.39 -6.91
C ARG A 62 8.76 -3.23 -6.27
N LYS A 63 7.53 -2.93 -6.71
CA LYS A 63 6.69 -1.85 -6.17
C LYS A 63 6.31 -2.02 -4.69
N LEU A 64 6.33 -3.25 -4.18
CA LEU A 64 6.15 -3.53 -2.75
C LEU A 64 7.41 -3.24 -1.93
N SER A 65 8.58 -3.39 -2.55
CA SER A 65 9.88 -3.28 -1.87
C SER A 65 10.47 -1.86 -1.93
N THR A 66 10.15 -1.11 -2.97
CA THR A 66 10.68 0.23 -3.29
C THR A 66 9.55 1.16 -3.69
#